data_AF-A0A8R1DMZ8-F1
#
_entry.id   AF-A0A8R1DMZ8-F1
#
_cell.length_a   1.000
_cell.length_b   1.000
_cell.length_c   1.000
_cell.angle_alpha   90.00
_cell.angle_beta   90.00
_cell.angle_gamma   90.00
#
_symmetry.space_group_name_H-M   'P 1'
#
loop_
_entity.id
_entity.type
_entity.pdbx_description
1 polymer ?
#
loop_
_entity_poly.entity_id
_entity_poly.type
_entity_poly.pdbx_seq_one_letter_code
_entity_poly.pdbx_strand_id
1 'polypeptide(L)'
;MLSDARLSVLYDCSTTSKRLPVDFADDRKDLKTIIKYGELFKVCHAIHSSDYIQKAENLEEEERETLKKIVDEKLKKAEENEEKIEWNVNIVVGNSHVAKSLRPVINIRMPDGKLLEFDIDSFAQFRQQLATAVLAVNPQE
;
A
#
# COMPACT_ATOMS: atom_id res chain seq x y z
N MET A 1 13.14 -10.36 23.76
CA MET A 1 12.11 -10.52 22.72
C MET A 1 11.05 -9.46 22.95
N LEU A 2 10.64 -8.72 21.91
CA LEU A 2 9.59 -7.70 22.03
C LEU A 2 8.22 -8.39 22.13
N SER A 3 7.28 -7.81 22.88
CA SER A 3 5.90 -8.32 22.93
C SER A 3 5.16 -8.03 21.62
N ASP A 4 4.14 -8.85 21.31
CA ASP A 4 3.27 -8.67 20.12
C ASP A 4 2.72 -7.24 20.00
N ALA A 5 2.33 -6.63 21.13
CA ALA A 5 1.85 -5.26 21.18
C ALA A 5 2.93 -4.25 20.76
N ARG A 6 4.18 -4.42 21.21
CA ARG A 6 5.30 -3.59 20.79
C ARG A 6 5.63 -3.83 19.32
N LEU A 7 5.66 -5.08 18.86
CA LEU A 7 5.92 -5.41 17.45
C LEU A 7 4.86 -4.83 16.51
N SER A 8 3.58 -4.82 16.91
CA SER A 8 2.51 -4.16 16.15
C SER A 8 2.72 -2.65 16.06
N VAL A 9 3.14 -1.99 17.15
CA VAL A 9 3.46 -0.55 17.13
C VAL A 9 4.67 -0.28 16.25
N LEU A 10 5.69 -1.13 16.32
CA LEU A 10 6.87 -1.04 15.45
C LEU A 10 6.50 -1.17 13.97
N TYR A 11 5.63 -2.13 13.63
CA TYR A 11 5.10 -2.27 12.27
C TYR A 11 4.46 -0.96 11.82
N ASP A 12 3.52 -0.40 12.60
CA ASP A 12 2.83 0.84 12.24
C ASP A 12 3.79 2.02 12.07
N CYS A 13 4.76 2.19 12.96
CA CYS A 13 5.76 3.25 12.85
C CYS A 13 6.76 3.02 11.70
N SER A 14 7.02 1.78 11.30
CA SER A 14 7.96 1.46 10.22
C SER A 14 7.34 1.63 8.81
N THR A 15 6.02 1.45 8.71
CA THR A 15 5.27 1.51 7.45
C THR A 15 4.56 2.84 7.25
N THR A 16 4.42 3.65 8.30
CA THR A 16 3.85 5.01 8.24
C THR A 16 4.87 6.05 8.71
N SER A 17 4.69 7.33 8.36
CA SER A 17 5.57 8.43 8.79
C SER A 17 5.47 8.78 10.30
N LYS A 18 4.94 7.88 11.14
CA LYS A 18 4.76 8.09 12.59
C LYS A 18 6.04 7.77 13.34
N ARG A 19 6.43 8.66 14.26
CA ARG A 19 7.59 8.45 15.14
C ARG A 19 7.33 7.32 16.15
N LEU A 20 8.37 6.54 16.44
CA LEU A 20 8.39 5.59 17.54
C LEU A 20 8.24 6.33 18.89
N PRO A 21 7.52 5.74 19.88
CA PRO A 21 7.42 6.30 21.22
C PRO A 21 8.80 6.48 21.87
N VAL A 22 8.93 7.50 22.73
CA VAL A 22 10.21 7.84 23.39
C VAL A 22 10.70 6.71 24.32
N ASP A 23 9.77 5.98 24.95
CA ASP A 23 10.06 4.91 25.91
C ASP A 23 9.99 3.51 25.26
N PHE A 24 10.28 3.42 23.97
CA PHE A 24 10.11 2.18 23.20
C PHE A 24 11.31 1.21 23.33
N ALA A 25 12.51 1.72 23.58
CA ALA A 25 13.72 0.93 23.74
C ALA A 25 14.47 1.33 25.03
N ASP A 26 14.76 0.36 25.88
CA ASP A 26 15.43 0.60 27.16
C ASP A 26 16.95 0.34 27.08
N ASP A 27 17.42 -0.41 26.06
CA ASP A 27 18.85 -0.72 25.88
C ASP A 27 19.34 -0.69 24.41
N ARG A 28 20.68 -0.79 24.23
CA ARG A 28 21.32 -0.82 22.88
C ARG A 28 21.03 -2.10 22.09
N LYS A 29 20.67 -3.20 22.76
CA LYS A 29 20.39 -4.49 22.11
C LYS A 29 18.99 -4.45 21.50
N ASP A 30 18.03 -3.84 22.20
CA ASP A 30 16.68 -3.52 21.76
C ASP A 30 16.72 -2.63 20.52
N LEU A 31 17.54 -1.58 20.51
CA LEU A 31 17.69 -0.68 19.35
C LEU A 31 18.09 -1.42 18.06
N LYS A 32 19.06 -2.34 18.12
CA LYS A 32 19.48 -3.13 16.94
C LYS A 32 18.35 -4.04 16.46
N THR A 33 17.65 -4.68 17.39
CA THR A 33 16.53 -5.56 17.08
C THR A 33 15.35 -4.79 16.48
N ILE A 34 15.05 -3.60 17.02
CA ILE A 34 14.02 -2.68 16.53
C ILE A 34 14.31 -2.22 15.10
N ILE A 35 15.55 -1.82 14.81
CA ILE A 35 15.95 -1.43 13.45
C ILE A 35 15.78 -2.60 12.48
N LYS A 36 16.30 -3.78 12.83
CA LYS A 36 16.20 -4.98 11.99
C LYS A 36 14.74 -5.36 11.71
N TYR A 37 13.88 -5.41 12.72
CA TYR A 37 12.48 -5.75 12.53
C TYR A 37 11.72 -4.65 11.77
N GLY A 38 12.03 -3.38 12.02
CA GLY A 38 11.46 -2.26 11.28
C GLY A 38 11.79 -2.31 9.78
N GLU A 39 13.02 -2.65 9.41
CA GLU A 39 13.42 -2.86 8.01
C GLU A 39 12.67 -4.02 7.38
N LEU A 40 12.56 -5.15 8.08
CA LEU A 40 11.78 -6.31 7.62
C LEU A 40 10.32 -5.95 7.37
N PHE A 41 9.68 -5.25 8.31
CA PHE A 41 8.29 -4.81 8.18
C PHE A 41 8.08 -3.84 7.03
N LYS A 42 8.99 -2.87 6.84
CA LYS A 42 8.94 -1.92 5.73
C LYS A 42 8.98 -2.65 4.38
N VAL A 43 9.88 -3.62 4.23
CA VAL A 43 9.98 -4.41 3.00
C VAL A 43 8.71 -5.23 2.80
N CYS A 44 8.23 -5.95 3.83
CA CYS A 44 7.03 -6.77 3.73
C CYS A 44 5.78 -5.96 3.37
N HIS A 45 5.64 -4.75 3.92
CA HIS A 45 4.55 -3.84 3.59
C HIS A 45 4.64 -3.32 2.16
N ALA A 46 5.84 -2.95 1.69
CA ALA A 46 6.03 -2.45 0.33
C ALA A 46 5.75 -3.49 -0.76
N ILE A 47 6.03 -4.78 -0.49
CA ILE A 47 5.77 -5.88 -1.43
C ILE A 47 4.42 -6.56 -1.19
N HIS A 48 3.67 -6.13 -0.17
CA HIS A 48 2.41 -6.73 0.26
C HIS A 48 2.50 -8.26 0.46
N SER A 49 3.60 -8.72 1.08
CA SER A 49 3.88 -10.15 1.31
C SER A 49 4.77 -10.37 2.53
N SER A 50 4.55 -11.47 3.26
CA SER A 50 5.38 -11.91 4.38
C SER A 50 6.55 -12.82 3.97
N ASP A 51 6.76 -13.06 2.67
CA ASP A 51 7.83 -13.94 2.15
C ASP A 51 9.23 -13.48 2.55
N TYR A 52 9.43 -12.16 2.73
CA TYR A 52 10.73 -11.61 3.10
C TYR A 52 11.16 -12.03 4.52
N ILE A 53 10.20 -12.18 5.44
CA ILE A 53 10.46 -12.71 6.79
C ILE A 53 10.81 -14.20 6.72
N GLN A 54 10.18 -14.97 5.82
CA GLN A 54 10.47 -16.39 5.67
C GLN A 54 11.89 -16.66 5.13
N LYS A 55 12.42 -15.74 4.32
CA LYS A 55 13.75 -15.86 3.70
C LYS A 55 14.89 -15.28 4.55
N ALA A 56 14.58 -14.68 5.70
CA ALA A 56 15.61 -14.07 6.55
C ALA A 56 16.41 -15.14 7.32
N GLU A 57 17.67 -15.31 6.93
CA GLU A 57 18.59 -16.33 7.49
C GLU A 57 18.91 -16.13 8.98
N ASN A 58 18.77 -14.90 9.50
CA ASN A 58 19.20 -14.51 10.84
C ASN A 58 18.05 -14.43 11.87
N LEU A 59 16.94 -15.14 11.67
CA LEU A 59 15.80 -15.17 12.61
C LEU A 59 15.63 -16.57 13.20
N GLU A 60 15.46 -16.64 14.52
CA GLU A 60 15.01 -17.86 15.19
C GLU A 60 13.57 -18.20 14.75
N GLU A 61 13.20 -19.48 14.78
CA GLU A 61 11.91 -19.95 14.23
C GLU A 61 10.71 -19.31 14.96
N GLU A 62 10.77 -19.19 16.30
CA GLU A 62 9.73 -18.55 17.11
C GLU A 62 9.57 -17.04 16.79
N GLU A 63 10.68 -16.35 16.53
CA GLU A 63 10.66 -14.94 16.11
C GLU A 63 10.03 -14.79 14.72
N ARG A 64 10.35 -15.72 13.81
CA ARG A 64 9.85 -15.74 12.45
C ARG A 64 8.33 -15.93 12.40
N GLU A 65 7.80 -16.89 13.15
CA GLU A 65 6.35 -17.12 13.23
C GLU A 65 5.61 -15.90 13.78
N THR A 66 6.15 -15.27 14.82
CA THR A 66 5.54 -14.09 15.46
C THR A 66 5.52 -12.89 14.51
N LEU A 67 6.64 -12.59 13.85
CA LEU A 67 6.74 -11.49 12.88
C LEU A 67 5.82 -11.73 11.69
N LYS A 68 5.78 -12.97 11.17
CA LYS A 68 4.90 -13.34 10.06
C LYS A 68 3.44 -13.13 10.41
N LYS A 69 2.99 -13.59 11.58
CA LYS A 69 1.61 -13.41 12.05
C LYS A 69 1.21 -11.94 12.09
N ILE A 70 2.08 -11.07 12.61
CA ILE A 70 1.80 -9.62 12.68
C ILE A 70 1.71 -9.02 11.28
N VAL A 71 2.61 -9.37 10.37
CA VAL A 71 2.55 -8.89 8.98
C VAL A 71 1.26 -9.36 8.32
N ASP A 72 0.92 -10.65 8.39
CA ASP A 72 -0.27 -11.21 7.76
C ASP A 72 -1.55 -10.55 8.32
N GLU A 73 -1.65 -10.35 9.64
CA GLU A 73 -2.78 -9.65 10.27
C GLU A 73 -2.89 -8.18 9.82
N LYS A 74 -1.76 -7.48 9.69
CA LYS A 74 -1.72 -6.08 9.27
C LYS A 74 -2.02 -5.90 7.79
N LEU A 75 -1.48 -6.76 6.93
CA LEU A 75 -1.78 -6.77 5.50
C LEU A 75 -3.26 -7.09 5.25
N LYS A 76 -3.81 -8.08 5.95
CA LYS A 76 -5.24 -8.40 5.87
C LYS A 76 -6.12 -7.23 6.31
N LYS A 77 -5.78 -6.56 7.41
CA LYS A 77 -6.49 -5.34 7.84
C LYS A 77 -6.33 -4.19 6.84
N ALA A 78 -5.21 -4.08 6.15
CA ALA A 78 -5.03 -3.09 5.09
C ALA A 78 -5.96 -3.40 3.90
N GLU A 79 -6.08 -4.66 3.48
CA GLU A 79 -7.01 -5.08 2.42
C GLU A 79 -8.48 -4.87 2.79
N GLU A 80 -8.83 -5.08 4.06
CA GLU A 80 -10.20 -4.85 4.57
C GLU A 80 -10.55 -3.35 4.69
N ASN A 81 -9.54 -2.48 4.88
CA ASN A 81 -9.73 -1.03 4.98
C ASN A 81 -9.39 -0.28 3.68
N GLU A 82 -8.87 -0.95 2.66
CA GLU A 82 -8.69 -0.35 1.34
C GLU A 82 -10.07 -0.16 0.72
N GLU A 83 -10.50 1.10 0.62
CA GLU A 83 -11.62 1.47 -0.25
C GLU A 83 -11.23 1.12 -1.69
N LYS A 84 -11.57 -0.09 -2.12
CA LYS A 84 -11.25 -0.59 -3.45
C LYS A 84 -11.86 0.35 -4.49
N ILE A 85 -10.99 0.99 -5.28
CA ILE A 85 -11.39 1.75 -6.46
C ILE A 85 -11.81 0.75 -7.54
N GLU A 86 -13.13 0.54 -7.67
CA GLU A 86 -13.68 -0.30 -8.74
C GLU A 86 -13.55 0.43 -10.07
N TRP A 87 -13.00 -0.22 -11.10
CA TRP A 87 -12.92 0.35 -12.43
C TRP A 87 -13.25 -0.67 -13.51
N ASN A 88 -13.77 -0.20 -14.64
CA ASN A 88 -14.05 -1.03 -15.81
C ASN A 88 -13.84 -0.27 -17.12
N VAL A 89 -13.75 -1.02 -18.23
CA VAL A 89 -13.71 -0.47 -19.59
C VAL A 89 -14.90 -1.03 -20.35
N ASN A 90 -15.81 -0.16 -20.75
CA ASN A 90 -16.99 -0.49 -21.52
C ASN A 90 -16.77 -0.08 -22.97
N ILE A 91 -17.25 -0.89 -23.93
CA ILE A 91 -17.24 -0.53 -25.35
C ILE A 91 -18.65 -0.04 -25.70
N VAL A 92 -18.77 1.24 -26.05
CA VAL A 92 -20.06 1.86 -26.41
C VAL A 92 -20.11 2.18 -27.90
N VAL A 93 -21.30 2.15 -28.48
CA VAL A 93 -21.52 2.58 -29.86
C VAL A 93 -21.67 4.10 -29.85
N GLY A 94 -20.61 4.81 -30.24
CA GLY A 94 -20.65 6.24 -30.51
C GLY A 94 -21.48 6.52 -31.76
N ASN A 95 -22.58 7.27 -31.59
CA ASN A 95 -23.44 7.69 -32.68
C ASN A 95 -23.01 9.09 -33.13
N SER A 96 -22.05 9.16 -34.05
CA SER A 96 -21.71 10.44 -34.69
C SER A 96 -22.65 10.68 -35.87
N HIS A 97 -22.94 11.94 -36.20
CA HIS A 97 -23.84 12.32 -37.30
C HIS A 97 -23.49 11.73 -38.67
N VAL A 98 -22.30 11.13 -38.83
CA VAL A 98 -21.76 10.62 -40.12
C VAL A 98 -21.40 9.13 -40.08
N ALA A 99 -21.14 8.51 -38.91
CA ALA A 99 -20.83 7.08 -38.80
C ALA A 99 -21.02 6.53 -37.37
N LYS A 100 -21.44 5.27 -37.26
CA LYS A 100 -21.40 4.51 -36.00
C LYS A 100 -19.98 3.99 -35.76
N SER A 101 -19.40 4.29 -34.61
CA SER A 101 -18.06 3.84 -34.23
C SER A 101 -18.09 3.22 -32.84
N LEU A 102 -17.40 2.09 -32.62
CA LEU A 102 -17.17 1.58 -31.27
C LEU A 102 -16.13 2.46 -30.57
N ARG A 103 -16.43 2.91 -29.36
CA ARG A 103 -15.54 3.74 -28.55
C ARG A 103 -15.42 3.13 -27.15
N PRO A 104 -14.21 2.95 -26.62
CA PRO A 104 -14.05 2.54 -25.24
C PRO A 104 -14.31 3.73 -24.30
N VAL A 105 -14.95 3.42 -23.19
CA VAL A 105 -15.29 4.32 -22.10
C VAL A 105 -14.77 3.69 -20.82
N ILE A 106 -13.92 4.41 -20.12
CA ILE A 106 -13.30 3.99 -18.87
C ILE A 106 -14.16 4.56 -17.73
N ASN A 107 -14.67 3.70 -16.85
CA ASN A 107 -15.40 4.12 -15.66
C ASN A 107 -14.60 3.80 -14.42
N ILE A 108 -14.46 4.79 -13.54
CA ILE A 108 -13.81 4.66 -12.24
C ILE A 108 -14.83 5.05 -11.18
N ARG A 109 -15.18 4.10 -10.30
CA ARG A 109 -16.00 4.36 -9.13
C ARG A 109 -15.09 4.72 -7.97
N MET A 110 -15.20 5.97 -7.56
CA MET A 110 -14.51 6.50 -6.40
C MET A 110 -15.13 5.93 -5.11
N PRO A 111 -14.36 5.84 -4.01
CA PRO A 111 -14.89 5.39 -2.73
C PRO A 111 -16.06 6.19 -2.18
N ASP A 112 -16.12 7.47 -2.51
CA ASP A 112 -17.24 8.36 -2.16
C ASP A 112 -18.52 8.08 -2.98
N GLY A 113 -18.50 7.03 -3.81
CA GLY A 113 -19.60 6.59 -4.66
C GLY A 113 -19.69 7.33 -5.99
N LYS A 114 -18.84 8.33 -6.27
CA LYS A 114 -18.87 9.06 -7.55
C LYS A 114 -18.35 8.18 -8.68
N LEU A 115 -19.05 8.22 -9.81
CA LEU A 115 -18.60 7.59 -11.05
C LEU A 115 -17.93 8.64 -11.93
N LEU A 116 -16.67 8.42 -12.25
CA LEU A 116 -15.92 9.20 -13.24
C LEU A 116 -15.90 8.42 -14.55
N GLU A 117 -16.41 9.05 -15.61
CA GLU A 117 -16.45 8.47 -16.95
C GLU A 117 -15.46 9.22 -17.85
N PHE A 118 -14.62 8.47 -18.56
CA PHE A 118 -13.60 9.02 -19.45
C PHE A 118 -13.64 8.33 -20.81
N ASP A 119 -13.44 9.11 -21.87
CA ASP A 119 -12.93 8.58 -23.13
C ASP A 119 -11.40 8.38 -23.04
N ILE A 120 -10.78 7.83 -24.09
CA ILE A 120 -9.33 7.55 -24.11
C ILE A 120 -8.52 8.84 -23.86
N ASP A 121 -8.90 9.93 -24.52
CA ASP A 121 -8.09 11.16 -24.54
C ASP A 121 -8.17 11.87 -23.19
N SER A 122 -9.38 12.00 -22.63
CA SER A 122 -9.61 12.55 -21.29
C SER A 122 -8.98 11.68 -20.20
N PHE A 123 -9.00 10.36 -20.35
CA PHE A 123 -8.33 9.46 -19.41
C PHE A 123 -6.79 9.63 -19.45
N ALA A 124 -6.21 9.80 -20.64
CA ALA A 124 -4.78 10.05 -20.78
C ALA A 124 -4.36 11.37 -20.10
N GLN A 125 -5.16 12.43 -20.27
CA GLN A 125 -4.94 13.71 -19.61
C GLN A 125 -5.07 13.59 -18.08
N PHE A 126 -6.10 12.89 -17.59
CA PHE A 126 -6.30 12.64 -16.17
C PHE A 126 -5.08 11.94 -15.54
N ARG A 127 -4.55 10.90 -16.20
CA ARG A 127 -3.34 10.20 -15.75
C ARG A 127 -2.12 11.12 -15.69
N GLN A 128 -1.94 11.98 -16.68
CA GLN A 128 -0.84 12.93 -16.70
C GLN A 128 -0.94 13.93 -15.53
N GLN A 129 -2.12 14.50 -15.30
CA GLN A 129 -2.36 15.43 -14.19
C GLN A 129 -2.15 14.76 -12.82
N LEU A 130 -2.63 13.52 -12.66
CA LEU A 130 -2.42 12.74 -11.45
C LEU A 130 -0.92 12.49 -11.19
N ALA A 131 -0.17 12.08 -12.21
CA ALA A 131 1.27 11.87 -12.09
C ALA A 131 2.01 13.15 -11.67
N THR A 132 1.65 14.30 -12.24
CA THR A 132 2.21 15.60 -11.85
C THR A 132 1.86 15.97 -10.40
N ALA A 133 0.63 15.73 -9.97
CA ALA A 133 0.20 15.98 -8.59
C ALA A 133 0.96 15.11 -7.58
N VAL A 134 1.15 13.82 -7.90
CA VAL A 134 1.93 12.89 -7.06
C VAL A 134 3.37 13.37 -6.89
N LEU A 135 4.01 13.82 -7.97
CA LEU A 135 5.38 14.37 -7.92
C LEU A 135 5.46 15.66 -7.11
N ALA A 136 4.42 16.49 -7.10
CA ALA A 136 4.39 17.71 -6.31
C ALA A 136 4.18 17.47 -4.81
N VAL A 137 3.46 16.40 -4.44
CA VAL A 137 3.20 16.03 -3.04
C VAL A 137 4.36 15.23 -2.44
N ASN A 138 5.04 14.41 -3.25
CA ASN A 138 6.26 13.68 -2.88
C ASN A 138 7.41 14.11 -3.80
N PRO A 139 7.95 15.34 -3.64
CA PRO A 139 9.19 15.70 -4.33
C PRO A 139 10.26 14.71 -3.84
N GLN A 140 10.81 13.93 -4.76
CA GLN A 140 11.80 12.91 -4.45
C GLN A 140 12.93 13.50 -3.58
N GLU A 141 13.09 12.97 -2.36
CA GLU A 141 14.34 13.03 -1.58
C GLU A 141 15.38 12.07 -2.19
#